data_AF-A0A7C0YML4-F1
#
_entry.id   AF-A0A7C0YML4-F1
#
_cell.length_a   1.000
_cell.length_b   1.000
_cell.length_c   1.000
_cell.angle_alpha   90.00
_cell.angle_beta   90.00
_cell.angle_gamma   90.00
#
_symmetry.space_group_name_H-M   'P 1'
#
loop_
_entity.id
_entity.type
_entity.pdbx_description
1 polymer ?
#
loop_
_entity_poly.entity_id
_entity_poly.type
_entity_poly.pdbx_seq_one_letter_code
_entity_poly.pdbx_strand_id
1 'polypeptide(L)'
;MKFTHFFLILSLILIVITGSPLISERHQKASLEADNENYNNSQSESTPLEINGGNENASRVEPECLHPGYGEINIHSIKLGEKKVIAHEGDKVEVRGNIAGKEYHVGESGGPKNTCHYDGCVVLKGYLGPEASKSSWSYISGKLTEIEGLNVKITPQKFCLKANETIEFQVEVIAQKAGTYYLYIVAFGEKGWKSWDVIEVEVR
;
A
#
# COMPACT_ATOMS: atom_id res chain seq x y z
N MET A 1 -34.80 33.02 -43.62
CA MET A 1 -33.96 32.91 -44.84
C MET A 1 -33.20 34.21 -45.06
N LYS A 2 -31.89 34.22 -44.83
CA LYS A 2 -30.87 34.98 -45.57
C LYS A 2 -29.48 34.52 -45.14
N PHE A 3 -28.58 34.54 -46.10
CA PHE A 3 -27.37 33.73 -46.25
C PHE A 3 -26.12 34.36 -45.58
N THR A 4 -25.29 33.48 -45.01
CA THR A 4 -23.80 33.39 -45.06
C THR A 4 -22.91 34.63 -45.01
N HIS A 5 -21.90 34.59 -44.12
CA HIS A 5 -20.45 34.91 -44.26
C HIS A 5 -19.77 34.02 -43.19
N PHE A 6 -19.04 32.92 -43.38
CA PHE A 6 -17.82 32.53 -44.14
C PHE A 6 -16.54 33.34 -43.84
N PHE A 7 -15.49 32.58 -43.53
CA PHE A 7 -14.05 32.88 -43.27
C PHE A 7 -13.63 33.15 -41.81
N LEU A 8 -12.99 32.18 -41.11
CA LEU A 8 -11.60 31.67 -41.17
C LEU A 8 -10.67 32.45 -40.22
N ILE A 9 -10.39 31.88 -39.04
CA ILE A 9 -9.12 32.10 -38.34
C ILE A 9 -8.55 30.75 -37.95
N LEU A 10 -7.63 30.33 -38.82
CA LEU A 10 -6.62 29.31 -38.67
C LEU A 10 -5.43 29.92 -37.93
N SER A 11 -4.78 29.18 -37.02
CA SER A 11 -3.42 29.35 -36.43
C SER A 11 -3.48 29.28 -34.90
N LEU A 12 -2.60 28.59 -34.17
CA LEU A 12 -1.35 27.91 -34.51
C LEU A 12 -1.11 26.89 -33.38
N ILE A 13 -0.90 25.62 -33.72
CA ILE A 13 -0.41 24.62 -32.78
C ILE A 13 1.11 24.75 -32.73
N LEU A 14 1.67 25.18 -31.59
CA LEU A 14 3.11 25.08 -31.34
C LEU A 14 3.38 23.74 -30.65
N ILE A 15 3.85 22.78 -31.43
CA ILE A 15 4.51 21.57 -30.94
C ILE A 15 5.96 21.95 -30.64
N VAL A 16 6.35 21.91 -29.37
CA VAL A 16 7.76 21.93 -28.96
C VAL A 16 8.21 20.48 -28.85
N ILE A 17 8.89 19.99 -29.89
CA ILE A 17 9.67 18.74 -29.85
C ILE A 17 11.09 19.12 -29.40
N THR A 18 11.41 18.77 -28.17
CA THR A 18 12.78 18.60 -27.68
C THR A 18 12.79 17.20 -27.06
N GLY A 19 13.26 16.17 -27.74
CA GLY A 19 14.67 15.98 -28.04
C GLY A 19 15.20 14.89 -27.10
N SER A 20 14.88 13.62 -27.42
CA SER A 20 15.43 12.45 -26.73
C SER A 20 16.80 12.13 -27.31
N PRO A 21 17.89 12.07 -26.52
CA PRO A 21 19.09 11.38 -26.94
C PRO A 21 18.98 9.89 -26.58
N LEU A 22 18.91 9.07 -27.62
CA LEU A 22 19.31 7.66 -27.59
C LEU A 22 20.81 7.59 -27.23
N ILE A 23 21.14 6.97 -26.10
CA ILE A 23 22.49 6.49 -25.76
C ILE A 23 22.27 5.05 -25.29
N SER A 24 22.33 4.09 -26.22
CA SER A 24 23.49 3.25 -26.51
C SER A 24 23.97 2.45 -25.30
N GLU A 25 23.64 1.16 -25.33
CA GLU A 25 24.23 0.10 -24.51
C GLU A 25 25.77 0.19 -24.52
N ARG A 26 26.36 0.13 -23.32
CA ARG A 26 27.67 -0.48 -23.12
C ARG A 26 27.65 -1.31 -21.85
N HIS A 27 27.68 -2.62 -22.07
CA HIS A 27 28.24 -3.56 -21.13
C HIS A 27 29.62 -3.10 -20.65
N GLN A 28 29.82 -3.05 -19.33
CA GLN A 28 31.14 -3.21 -18.75
C GLN A 28 31.03 -4.13 -17.54
N LYS A 29 31.24 -5.42 -17.84
CA LYS A 29 31.72 -6.42 -16.92
C LYS A 29 33.22 -6.16 -16.76
N ALA A 30 33.67 -5.75 -15.58
CA ALA A 30 35.08 -5.72 -15.22
C ALA A 30 35.26 -6.53 -13.93
N SER A 31 35.75 -7.74 -14.14
CA SER A 31 36.46 -8.56 -13.16
C SER A 31 37.77 -7.87 -12.81
N LEU A 32 38.13 -7.83 -11.54
CA LEU A 32 39.51 -7.63 -11.09
C LEU A 32 39.68 -8.39 -9.77
N GLU A 33 40.24 -9.60 -9.92
CA GLU A 33 40.98 -10.31 -8.89
C GLU A 33 42.41 -9.76 -8.80
N ALA A 34 42.97 -9.94 -7.60
CA ALA A 34 44.38 -9.99 -7.21
C ALA A 34 45.16 -8.68 -7.05
N ASP A 35 45.59 -8.44 -5.80
CA ASP A 35 46.99 -8.27 -5.34
C ASP A 35 46.91 -7.68 -3.91
N ASN A 36 46.95 -8.45 -2.81
CA ASN A 36 48.06 -9.16 -2.18
C ASN A 36 49.38 -8.37 -2.03
N GLU A 37 49.43 -7.43 -1.08
CA GLU A 37 50.69 -7.05 -0.42
C GLU A 37 50.50 -6.88 1.10
N ASN A 38 50.84 -7.97 1.80
CA ASN A 38 51.72 -8.07 2.95
C ASN A 38 52.17 -6.75 3.63
N TYR A 39 51.64 -6.44 4.81
CA TYR A 39 52.34 -5.62 5.80
C TYR A 39 52.27 -6.32 7.15
N ASN A 40 53.40 -6.86 7.59
CA ASN A 40 53.51 -7.59 8.84
C ASN A 40 54.43 -6.82 9.81
N ASN A 41 53.98 -6.82 11.06
CA ASN A 41 54.76 -6.80 12.30
C ASN A 41 55.20 -5.46 12.93
N SER A 42 54.53 -5.12 14.03
CA SER A 42 55.23 -4.82 15.29
C SER A 42 54.53 -5.53 16.45
N GLN A 43 55.17 -6.60 16.93
CA GLN A 43 54.85 -7.25 18.21
C GLN A 43 55.16 -6.30 19.37
N SER A 44 54.23 -6.22 20.34
CA SER A 44 54.57 -6.06 21.75
C SER A 44 53.83 -7.14 22.53
N GLU A 45 54.57 -8.04 23.16
CA GLU A 45 54.06 -9.19 23.92
C GLU A 45 54.14 -8.94 25.43
N SER A 46 53.38 -9.76 26.17
CA SER A 46 53.27 -9.96 27.63
C SER A 46 52.17 -9.11 28.31
N THR A 47 51.19 -9.64 29.05
CA THR A 47 51.04 -10.93 29.77
C THR A 47 49.53 -11.18 30.02
N PRO A 48 49.02 -12.43 30.17
CA PRO A 48 47.59 -12.73 30.18
C PRO A 48 46.94 -12.52 31.56
N LEU A 49 45.75 -11.94 31.59
CA LEU A 49 44.87 -11.93 32.76
C LEU A 49 43.57 -12.66 32.43
N GLU A 50 43.48 -13.85 33.03
CA GLU A 50 42.31 -14.57 33.54
C GLU A 50 40.92 -14.24 32.95
N ILE A 51 40.35 -15.31 32.36
CA ILE A 51 38.92 -15.47 32.10
C ILE A 51 38.15 -15.22 33.40
N ASN A 52 37.30 -14.19 33.43
CA ASN A 52 36.17 -14.14 34.35
C ASN A 52 35.02 -13.31 33.78
N GLY A 53 33.85 -13.94 33.71
CA GLY A 53 32.56 -13.26 33.72
C GLY A 53 31.98 -13.00 32.34
N GLY A 54 31.35 -14.03 31.77
CA GLY A 54 30.36 -13.84 30.72
C GLY A 54 29.32 -12.80 31.16
N ASN A 55 29.22 -11.73 30.39
CA ASN A 55 28.02 -10.92 30.32
C ASN A 55 27.62 -10.83 28.85
N GLU A 56 27.22 -11.97 28.31
CA GLU A 56 26.49 -12.06 27.04
C GLU A 56 25.03 -11.64 27.25
N ASN A 57 24.81 -10.47 27.85
CA ASN A 57 23.57 -9.72 27.63
C ASN A 57 23.85 -8.62 26.59
N ALA A 58 24.38 -9.02 25.43
CA ALA A 58 23.98 -8.35 24.21
C ALA A 58 22.49 -8.66 24.07
N SER A 59 21.65 -7.81 24.68
CA SER A 59 20.21 -7.80 24.43
C SER A 59 20.06 -7.80 22.92
N ARG A 60 19.72 -8.96 22.35
CA ARG A 60 19.35 -9.06 20.94
C ARG A 60 18.13 -8.17 20.83
N VAL A 61 18.37 -6.96 20.34
CA VAL A 61 17.29 -6.06 19.94
C VAL A 61 16.55 -6.84 18.86
N GLU A 62 15.39 -7.38 19.22
CA GLU A 62 14.53 -8.03 18.24
C GLU A 62 14.29 -7.03 17.12
N PRO A 63 14.53 -7.39 15.86
CA PRO A 63 14.42 -6.42 14.79
C PRO A 63 12.98 -5.93 14.73
N GLU A 64 12.83 -4.61 14.75
CA GLU A 64 11.54 -3.96 14.77
C GLU A 64 10.70 -4.41 13.56
N CYS A 65 9.42 -4.73 13.81
CA CYS A 65 8.49 -5.13 12.75
C CYS A 65 8.12 -3.93 11.88
N LEU A 66 8.97 -3.62 10.91
CA LEU A 66 8.75 -2.58 9.91
C LEU A 66 7.85 -3.09 8.80
N HIS A 67 6.70 -2.45 8.60
CA HIS A 67 5.77 -2.85 7.55
C HIS A 67 6.35 -2.63 6.14
N PRO A 68 6.15 -3.58 5.20
CA PRO A 68 6.53 -3.42 3.82
C PRO A 68 6.01 -2.13 3.19
N GLY A 69 6.90 -1.40 2.53
CA GLY A 69 6.60 -0.11 1.93
C GLY A 69 6.16 0.96 2.93
N TYR A 70 6.39 0.80 4.23
CA TYR A 70 6.02 1.78 5.27
C TYR A 70 4.54 2.21 5.21
N GLY A 71 3.66 1.26 4.86
CA GLY A 71 2.23 1.52 4.72
C GLY A 71 1.82 2.25 3.43
N GLU A 72 2.72 2.35 2.46
CA GLU A 72 2.48 2.83 1.10
C GLU A 72 1.81 1.76 0.22
N ILE A 73 1.93 0.49 0.58
CA ILE A 73 1.43 -0.63 -0.24
C ILE A 73 0.13 -1.16 0.36
N ASN A 74 -0.86 -1.44 -0.50
CA ASN A 74 -2.04 -2.21 -0.11
C ASN A 74 -1.61 -3.61 0.33
N ILE A 75 -1.80 -3.95 1.60
CA ILE A 75 -1.44 -5.28 2.11
C ILE A 75 -2.48 -6.36 1.73
N HIS A 76 -3.58 -5.94 1.09
CA HIS A 76 -4.68 -6.79 0.62
C HIS A 76 -5.30 -7.66 1.72
N SER A 77 -5.30 -7.18 2.96
CA SER A 77 -5.88 -7.88 4.12
C SER A 77 -7.40 -7.77 4.20
N ILE A 78 -8.00 -6.70 3.69
CA ILE A 78 -9.45 -6.60 3.50
C ILE A 78 -9.87 -7.43 2.29
N LYS A 79 -11.00 -8.14 2.44
CA LYS A 79 -11.75 -8.75 1.33
C LYS A 79 -13.23 -8.49 1.50
N LEU A 80 -13.85 -7.92 0.48
CA LEU A 80 -15.31 -7.77 0.37
C LEU A 80 -15.88 -9.00 -0.36
N GLY A 81 -17.02 -9.50 0.13
CA GLY A 81 -17.70 -10.68 -0.42
C GLY A 81 -18.29 -10.41 -1.80
N GLU A 82 -18.70 -9.17 -2.04
CA GLU A 82 -19.24 -8.69 -3.30
C GLU A 82 -18.29 -7.68 -3.95
N LYS A 83 -18.17 -7.75 -5.29
CA LYS A 83 -17.44 -6.76 -6.09
C LYS A 83 -18.35 -5.76 -6.80
N LYS A 84 -19.60 -6.14 -6.99
CA LYS A 84 -20.62 -5.32 -7.62
C LYS A 84 -21.96 -5.54 -6.94
N VAL A 85 -22.69 -4.46 -6.70
CA VAL A 85 -24.07 -4.47 -6.22
C VAL A 85 -24.90 -3.56 -7.12
N ILE A 86 -26.13 -3.97 -7.40
CA ILE A 86 -27.12 -3.16 -8.15
C ILE A 86 -28.25 -2.87 -7.19
N ALA A 87 -28.63 -1.61 -7.09
CA ALA A 87 -29.65 -1.11 -6.17
C ALA A 87 -30.53 -0.07 -6.89
N HIS A 88 -31.73 0.16 -6.40
CA HIS A 88 -32.54 1.31 -6.78
C HIS A 88 -32.43 2.42 -5.73
N GLU A 89 -32.79 3.66 -6.07
CA GLU A 89 -32.88 4.72 -5.07
C GLU A 89 -33.78 4.32 -3.89
N GLY A 90 -33.26 4.48 -2.66
CA GLY A 90 -33.91 4.06 -1.41
C GLY A 90 -33.60 2.64 -0.97
N ASP A 91 -33.04 1.78 -1.84
CA ASP A 91 -32.67 0.41 -1.48
C ASP A 91 -31.55 0.40 -0.44
N LYS A 92 -31.65 -0.55 0.48
CA LYS A 92 -30.61 -0.88 1.47
C LYS A 92 -29.95 -2.18 1.08
N VAL A 93 -28.65 -2.14 0.81
CA VAL A 93 -27.81 -3.29 0.48
C VAL A 93 -26.81 -3.53 1.60
N GLU A 94 -26.58 -4.80 1.93
CA GLU A 94 -25.60 -5.21 2.93
C GLU A 94 -24.50 -6.02 2.25
N VAL A 95 -23.27 -5.55 2.34
CA VAL A 95 -22.06 -6.21 1.82
C VAL A 95 -21.23 -6.71 2.98
N ARG A 96 -20.88 -8.00 2.98
CA ARG A 96 -20.03 -8.59 4.02
C ARG A 96 -18.57 -8.49 3.63
N GLY A 97 -17.70 -8.34 4.61
CA GLY A 97 -16.26 -8.37 4.40
C GLY A 97 -15.53 -9.00 5.57
N ASN A 98 -14.26 -9.29 5.35
CA ASN A 98 -13.35 -9.72 6.40
C ASN A 98 -12.00 -9.03 6.28
N ILE A 99 -11.28 -9.00 7.38
CA ILE A 99 -9.90 -8.50 7.46
C ILE A 99 -9.04 -9.45 8.28
N ALA A 100 -7.88 -9.80 7.74
CA ALA A 100 -6.97 -10.77 8.33
C ALA A 100 -5.65 -10.15 8.81
N GLY A 101 -5.22 -10.53 10.01
CA GLY A 101 -3.95 -10.11 10.63
C GLY A 101 -2.78 -10.90 10.07
N LYS A 102 -2.58 -10.82 8.76
CA LYS A 102 -1.68 -11.70 8.00
C LYS A 102 -0.23 -11.59 8.45
N GLU A 103 0.46 -12.70 8.32
CA GLU A 103 1.91 -12.78 8.47
C GLU A 103 2.65 -12.07 7.32
N TYR A 104 3.79 -11.45 7.65
CA TYR A 104 4.80 -11.00 6.70
C TYR A 104 6.20 -11.22 7.29
N HIS A 105 7.20 -11.26 6.42
CA HIS A 105 8.58 -11.51 6.83
C HIS A 105 9.44 -10.27 6.63
N VAL A 106 10.22 -9.92 7.65
CA VAL A 106 11.24 -8.86 7.60
C VAL A 106 12.61 -9.49 7.79
N GLY A 107 13.56 -9.19 6.91
CA GLY A 107 14.93 -9.68 7.03
C GLY A 107 15.71 -9.45 5.75
N GLU A 108 17.04 -9.44 5.87
CA GLU A 108 17.94 -9.34 4.72
C GLU A 108 17.90 -10.61 3.86
N SER A 109 18.16 -10.44 2.56
CA SER A 109 18.28 -11.58 1.65
C SER A 109 19.43 -12.49 2.10
N GLY A 110 19.11 -13.71 2.51
CA GLY A 110 20.09 -14.67 3.04
C GLY A 110 20.36 -14.57 4.55
N GLY A 111 19.71 -13.64 5.25
CA GLY A 111 19.77 -13.50 6.70
C GLY A 111 18.57 -14.13 7.43
N PRO A 112 18.56 -14.11 8.78
CA PRO A 112 17.41 -14.54 9.56
C PRO A 112 16.19 -13.66 9.25
N LYS A 113 15.05 -14.31 8.99
CA LYS A 113 13.76 -13.64 8.78
C LYS A 113 13.00 -13.59 10.09
N ASN A 114 12.50 -12.42 10.46
CA ASN A 114 11.53 -12.28 11.52
C ASN A 114 10.13 -12.40 10.95
N THR A 115 9.30 -13.13 11.67
CA THR A 115 7.88 -13.27 11.38
C THR A 115 7.12 -12.16 12.09
N CYS A 116 6.51 -11.27 11.32
CA CYS A 116 5.71 -10.15 11.79
C CYS A 116 4.26 -10.30 11.31
N HIS A 117 3.34 -9.52 11.89
CA HIS A 117 1.93 -9.58 11.53
C HIS A 117 1.35 -8.19 11.30
N TYR A 118 0.36 -8.10 10.41
CA TYR A 118 -0.47 -6.91 10.26
C TYR A 118 -1.57 -6.90 11.32
N ASP A 119 -1.17 -6.75 12.57
CA ASP A 119 -2.03 -6.76 13.75
C ASP A 119 -2.22 -5.35 14.32
N GLY A 120 -2.90 -5.26 15.46
CA GLY A 120 -3.18 -4.01 16.17
C GLY A 120 -4.58 -3.48 15.90
N CYS A 121 -4.88 -2.31 16.48
CA CYS A 121 -6.17 -1.65 16.30
C CYS A 121 -6.34 -1.08 14.88
N VAL A 122 -7.53 -1.27 14.34
CA VAL A 122 -7.91 -0.94 12.97
C VAL A 122 -9.11 -0.02 12.99
N VAL A 123 -9.09 0.99 12.11
CA VAL A 123 -10.26 1.81 11.80
C VAL A 123 -10.62 1.62 10.34
N LEU A 124 -11.86 1.21 10.08
CA LEU A 124 -12.44 1.16 8.75
C LEU A 124 -13.11 2.49 8.38
N LYS A 125 -12.89 2.94 7.15
CA LYS A 125 -13.51 4.13 6.58
C LYS A 125 -13.94 3.87 5.14
N GLY A 126 -15.07 4.46 4.76
CA GLY A 126 -15.57 4.43 3.38
C GLY A 126 -15.18 5.71 2.63
N TYR A 127 -14.88 5.57 1.34
CA TYR A 127 -14.58 6.67 0.43
C TYR A 127 -15.11 6.35 -0.96
N LEU A 128 -15.35 7.37 -1.78
CA LEU A 128 -15.48 7.19 -3.22
C LEU A 128 -14.11 7.33 -3.89
N GLY A 129 -13.93 6.71 -5.05
CA GLY A 129 -12.67 6.77 -5.79
C GLY A 129 -12.82 6.37 -7.25
N PRO A 130 -11.70 6.21 -7.97
CA PRO A 130 -11.71 5.78 -9.37
C PRO A 130 -12.08 4.30 -9.51
N GLU A 131 -12.59 3.92 -10.69
CA GLU A 131 -12.84 2.52 -11.07
C GLU A 131 -11.61 1.62 -10.88
N ALA A 132 -10.46 2.07 -11.41
CA ALA A 132 -9.21 1.34 -11.32
C ALA A 132 -8.47 1.68 -10.01
N SER A 133 -8.40 0.71 -9.10
CA SER A 133 -7.51 0.79 -7.95
C SER A 133 -6.04 0.55 -8.39
N LYS A 134 -5.11 1.28 -7.77
CA LYS A 134 -3.68 0.92 -7.78
C LYS A 134 -3.28 0.43 -6.39
N SER A 135 -2.14 -0.25 -6.30
CA SER A 135 -1.61 -0.79 -5.05
C SER A 135 -0.93 0.24 -4.14
N SER A 136 -0.66 1.46 -4.63
CA SER A 136 0.04 2.51 -3.90
C SER A 136 -0.93 3.49 -3.21
N TRP A 137 -0.65 3.78 -1.94
CA TRP A 137 -1.43 4.66 -1.09
C TRP A 137 -1.32 6.12 -1.52
N SER A 138 -0.11 6.62 -1.81
CA SER A 138 0.11 7.98 -2.31
C SER A 138 -0.69 8.26 -3.59
N TYR A 139 -0.82 7.26 -4.47
CA TYR A 139 -1.67 7.39 -5.65
C TYR A 139 -3.16 7.42 -5.29
N ILE A 140 -3.64 6.46 -4.49
CA ILE A 140 -5.08 6.32 -4.26
C ILE A 140 -5.62 7.44 -3.35
N SER A 141 -4.89 7.80 -2.30
CA SER A 141 -5.31 8.80 -1.31
C SER A 141 -5.58 10.17 -1.91
N GLY A 142 -4.79 10.60 -2.92
CA GLY A 142 -5.04 11.84 -3.66
C GLY A 142 -6.26 11.81 -4.58
N LYS A 143 -6.95 10.67 -4.69
CA LYS A 143 -8.15 10.46 -5.52
C LYS A 143 -9.38 10.04 -4.74
N LEU A 144 -9.24 9.76 -3.44
CA LEU A 144 -10.36 9.42 -2.59
C LEU A 144 -11.13 10.69 -2.25
N THR A 145 -12.46 10.60 -2.34
CA THR A 145 -13.38 11.69 -2.00
C THR A 145 -14.35 11.25 -0.92
N GLU A 146 -15.03 12.22 -0.31
CA GLU A 146 -16.16 11.94 0.57
C GLU A 146 -17.27 11.20 -0.19
N ILE A 147 -18.11 10.51 0.58
CA ILE A 147 -19.21 9.73 0.03
C ILE A 147 -20.38 10.67 -0.27
N GLU A 148 -20.76 10.74 -1.54
CA GLU A 148 -21.95 11.43 -2.02
C GLU A 148 -22.86 10.45 -2.78
N GLY A 149 -24.18 10.67 -2.75
CA GLY A 149 -25.14 9.80 -3.46
C GLY A 149 -25.38 8.42 -2.84
N LEU A 150 -24.63 8.05 -1.81
CA LEU A 150 -24.82 6.88 -0.95
C LEU A 150 -24.79 7.28 0.52
N ASN A 151 -25.51 6.56 1.37
CA ASN A 151 -25.29 6.59 2.81
C ASN A 151 -24.66 5.25 3.24
N VAL A 152 -23.50 5.30 3.90
CA VAL A 152 -22.70 4.11 4.18
C VAL A 152 -22.42 4.00 5.67
N LYS A 153 -22.68 2.82 6.22
CA LYS A 153 -22.38 2.47 7.62
C LYS A 153 -21.56 1.19 7.67
N ILE A 154 -20.46 1.20 8.42
CA ILE A 154 -19.57 0.04 8.59
C ILE A 154 -19.67 -0.47 10.02
N THR A 155 -19.91 -1.77 10.20
CA THR A 155 -20.06 -2.41 11.52
C THR A 155 -19.26 -3.72 11.60
N PRO A 156 -18.33 -3.88 12.56
CA PRO A 156 -17.75 -2.82 13.40
C PRO A 156 -16.88 -1.86 12.58
N GLN A 157 -16.91 -0.57 12.91
CA GLN A 157 -16.02 0.42 12.29
C GLN A 157 -14.60 0.39 12.88
N LYS A 158 -14.47 -0.01 14.15
CA LYS A 158 -13.21 -0.05 14.89
C LYS A 158 -13.13 -1.35 15.68
N PHE A 159 -11.97 -1.98 15.68
CA PHE A 159 -11.67 -3.22 16.40
C PHE A 159 -10.16 -3.39 16.49
N CYS A 160 -9.67 -4.37 17.24
CA CYS A 160 -8.25 -4.71 17.26
C CYS A 160 -8.05 -6.15 16.83
N LEU A 161 -7.06 -6.35 15.95
CA LEU A 161 -6.78 -7.58 15.24
C LEU A 161 -5.54 -8.22 15.85
N LYS A 162 -5.62 -9.49 16.21
CA LYS A 162 -4.47 -10.29 16.65
C LYS A 162 -3.76 -10.92 15.45
N ALA A 163 -2.53 -11.39 15.69
CA ALA A 163 -1.80 -12.20 14.73
C ALA A 163 -2.65 -13.38 14.23
N ASN A 164 -2.78 -13.52 12.91
CA ASN A 164 -3.54 -14.56 12.21
C ASN A 164 -5.05 -14.61 12.53
N GLU A 165 -5.57 -13.61 13.25
CA GLU A 165 -7.01 -13.47 13.45
C GLU A 165 -7.67 -12.96 12.17
N THR A 166 -8.93 -13.34 11.98
CA THR A 166 -9.79 -12.77 10.95
C THR A 166 -11.03 -12.22 11.62
N ILE A 167 -11.36 -10.97 11.35
CA ILE A 167 -12.56 -10.30 11.87
C ILE A 167 -13.49 -10.00 10.70
N GLU A 168 -14.77 -10.35 10.87
CA GLU A 168 -15.82 -10.00 9.92
C GLU A 168 -16.36 -8.58 10.18
N PHE A 169 -16.75 -7.92 9.10
CA PHE A 169 -17.46 -6.65 9.15
C PHE A 169 -18.54 -6.61 8.07
N GLN A 170 -19.46 -5.67 8.22
CA GLN A 170 -20.56 -5.43 7.32
C GLN A 170 -20.57 -3.96 6.89
N VAL A 171 -20.83 -3.73 5.61
CA VAL A 171 -21.06 -2.43 5.00
C VAL A 171 -22.52 -2.36 4.60
N GLU A 172 -23.29 -1.53 5.28
CA GLU A 172 -24.64 -1.16 4.88
C GLU A 172 -24.55 0.05 3.95
N VAL A 173 -25.15 -0.07 2.77
CA VAL A 173 -25.20 0.96 1.73
C VAL A 173 -26.66 1.27 1.43
N ILE A 174 -27.07 2.52 1.64
CA ILE A 174 -28.39 3.01 1.24
C ILE A 174 -28.20 3.91 0.03
N ALA A 175 -28.77 3.51 -1.10
CA ALA A 175 -28.70 4.27 -2.35
C ALA A 175 -29.55 5.54 -2.25
N GLN A 176 -28.96 6.71 -2.52
CA GLN A 176 -29.67 8.00 -2.44
C GLN A 176 -29.90 8.63 -3.82
N LYS A 177 -29.02 8.33 -4.78
CA LYS A 177 -29.06 8.97 -6.11
C LYS A 177 -28.54 8.01 -7.18
N ALA A 178 -29.21 7.98 -8.33
CA ALA A 178 -28.78 7.23 -9.50
C ALA A 178 -27.34 7.56 -9.92
N GLY A 179 -26.58 6.54 -10.29
CA GLY A 179 -25.18 6.66 -10.67
C GLY A 179 -24.38 5.40 -10.42
N THR A 180 -23.13 5.39 -10.89
CA THR A 180 -22.16 4.32 -10.61
C THR A 180 -21.11 4.85 -9.65
N TYR A 181 -20.94 4.17 -8.52
CA TYR A 181 -20.05 4.56 -7.44
C TYR A 181 -19.02 3.45 -7.21
N TYR A 182 -17.75 3.82 -7.08
CA TYR A 182 -16.71 2.89 -6.65
C TYR A 182 -16.42 3.15 -5.18
N LEU A 183 -17.07 2.39 -4.31
CA LEU A 183 -17.00 2.52 -2.86
C LEU A 183 -15.78 1.76 -2.34
N TYR A 184 -14.77 2.51 -1.90
CA TYR A 184 -13.57 2.00 -1.25
C TYR A 184 -13.81 1.82 0.24
N ILE A 185 -13.50 0.63 0.75
CA ILE A 185 -13.40 0.37 2.19
C ILE A 185 -11.93 0.28 2.55
N VAL A 186 -11.46 1.21 3.37
CA VAL A 186 -10.05 1.37 3.74
C VAL A 186 -9.86 1.05 5.21
N ALA A 187 -8.94 0.12 5.51
CA ALA A 187 -8.40 -0.12 6.84
C ALA A 187 -7.16 0.73 7.06
N PHE A 188 -7.16 1.43 8.19
CA PHE A 188 -5.99 2.07 8.77
C PHE A 188 -5.59 1.30 10.02
N GLY A 189 -4.50 0.55 9.95
CA GLY A 189 -3.90 -0.09 11.12
C GLY A 189 -3.10 0.92 11.94
N GLU A 190 -3.17 0.83 13.27
CA GLU A 190 -2.47 1.73 14.18
C GLU A 190 -0.95 1.74 13.98
N LYS A 191 -0.40 0.61 13.53
CA LYS A 191 1.03 0.44 13.24
C LYS A 191 1.44 1.00 11.87
N GLY A 192 0.53 1.65 11.15
CA GLY A 192 0.82 2.39 9.91
C GLY A 192 0.52 1.64 8.61
N TRP A 193 0.22 0.34 8.69
CA TRP A 193 -0.20 -0.45 7.54
C TRP A 193 -1.61 -0.05 7.05
N LYS A 194 -1.86 -0.24 5.75
CA LYS A 194 -3.15 0.06 5.13
C LYS A 194 -3.58 -1.07 4.21
N SER A 195 -4.88 -1.29 4.17
CA SER A 195 -5.49 -2.20 3.22
C SER A 195 -6.75 -1.55 2.66
N TRP A 196 -7.07 -1.80 1.40
CA TRP A 196 -8.35 -1.40 0.85
C TRP A 196 -8.87 -2.39 -0.16
N ASP A 197 -10.18 -2.40 -0.30
CA ASP A 197 -10.91 -3.13 -1.32
C ASP A 197 -12.10 -2.27 -1.80
N VAL A 198 -12.64 -2.59 -2.98
CA VAL A 198 -13.62 -1.76 -3.67
C VAL A 198 -14.86 -2.56 -4.06
N ILE A 199 -16.02 -1.92 -3.95
CA ILE A 199 -17.31 -2.39 -4.47
C ILE A 199 -17.80 -1.39 -5.51
N GLU A 200 -18.19 -1.87 -6.68
CA GLU A 200 -18.98 -1.09 -7.63
C GLU A 200 -20.45 -1.11 -7.20
N VAL A 201 -21.02 0.06 -6.90
CA VAL A 201 -22.43 0.23 -6.57
C VAL A 201 -23.10 0.92 -7.75
N GLU A 202 -24.00 0.22 -8.43
CA GLU A 202 -24.81 0.78 -9.51
C GLU A 202 -26.20 1.09 -8.98
N VAL A 203 -26.57 2.37 -8.95
CA VAL A 203 -27.90 2.84 -8.53
C VAL A 203 -28.73 3.20 -9.75
N ARG A 204 -29.92 2.60 -9.88
CA ARG A 204 -30.85 2.76 -11.00
C ARG A 204 -32.19 3.35 -10.60
#